data_AF-A0AAW9EZ95-F1
#
_entry.id   AF-A0AAW9EZ95-F1
#
_cell.length_a   1.000
_cell.length_b   1.000
_cell.length_c   1.000
_cell.angle_alpha   90.00
_cell.angle_beta   90.00
_cell.angle_gamma   90.00
#
_symmetry.space_group_name_H-M   'P 1'
#
loop_
_entity.id
_entity.type
_entity.pdbx_description
1 polymer ?
#
loop_
_entity_poly.entity_id
_entity_poly.type
_entity_poly.pdbx_seq_one_letter_code
_entity_poly.pdbx_strand_id
1 'polypeptide(L)'
;LWRYQIRQSMSRRGNCWDNAPMERLFRSLKTEWMPTTGYRSVNEAKQAITDYLVGYYSQVRPHSYNGGLTPNESERLFWLEHKTVANFS
;
A
#
# COMPACT_ATOMS: atom_id res chain seq x y z
N LEU A 1 1.82 -5.11 -20.84
CA LEU A 1 2.34 -3.75 -20.57
C LEU A 1 2.08 -2.82 -21.75
N TRP A 2 2.70 -3.05 -22.91
CA TRP A 2 2.44 -2.26 -24.14
C TRP A 2 0.96 -2.24 -24.57
N ARG A 3 0.26 -3.38 -24.48
CA ARG A 3 -1.20 -3.47 -24.76
C ARG A 3 -2.09 -2.65 -23.82
N TYR A 4 -1.61 -2.34 -22.62
CA TYR A 4 -2.37 -1.57 -21.62
C TYR A 4 -1.78 -0.16 -21.42
N GLN A 5 -0.84 0.26 -22.28
CA GLN A 5 -0.12 1.53 -22.18
C GLN A 5 0.52 1.78 -20.79
N ILE A 6 0.89 0.70 -20.08
CA ILE A 6 1.56 0.80 -18.78
C ILE A 6 3.06 0.97 -19.02
N ARG A 7 3.61 2.10 -18.57
CA ARG A 7 5.05 2.37 -18.56
C ARG A 7 5.69 1.74 -17.32
N GLN A 8 6.67 0.87 -17.52
CA GLN A 8 7.46 0.32 -16.42
C GLN A 8 8.32 1.43 -15.80
N SER A 9 8.27 1.60 -14.48
CA SER A 9 9.24 2.44 -13.77
C SER A 9 10.51 1.62 -13.57
N MET A 10 11.58 2.01 -14.26
CA MET A 10 12.92 1.46 -14.06
C MET A 10 13.80 2.58 -13.51
N SER A 11 13.82 2.74 -12.18
CA SER A 11 14.72 3.70 -11.53
C SER A 11 16.17 3.19 -11.58
N ARG A 12 17.15 4.09 -11.56
CA ARG A 12 18.57 3.71 -11.46
C ARG A 12 18.83 3.05 -10.10
N ARG A 13 19.76 2.08 -10.07
CA ARG A 13 20.24 1.45 -8.83
C ARG A 13 20.65 2.55 -7.83
N GLY A 14 20.10 2.51 -6.61
CA GLY A 14 20.30 3.53 -5.58
C GLY A 14 19.19 4.57 -5.47
N ASN A 15 18.21 4.56 -6.38
CA ASN A 15 17.01 5.39 -6.26
C ASN A 15 15.84 4.59 -5.67
N CYS A 16 15.69 4.65 -4.34
CA CYS A 16 14.77 3.82 -3.58
C CYS A 16 13.37 4.42 -3.38
N TRP A 17 13.07 5.61 -3.91
CA TRP A 17 11.79 6.29 -3.66
C TRP A 17 10.58 5.42 -4.04
N ASP A 18 10.68 4.68 -5.14
CA ASP A 18 9.60 3.78 -5.58
C ASP A 18 9.52 2.49 -4.73
N ASN A 19 10.64 2.03 -4.16
CA ASN A 19 10.69 0.77 -3.42
C ASN A 19 10.42 0.94 -1.92
N ALA A 20 10.77 2.08 -1.34
CA ALA A 20 10.64 2.34 0.10
C ALA A 20 9.21 2.13 0.63
N PRO A 21 8.13 2.52 -0.07
CA PRO A 21 6.76 2.22 0.35
C PRO A 21 6.49 0.70 0.40
N MET A 22 6.95 -0.04 -0.61
CA MET A 22 6.77 -1.49 -0.67
C MET A 22 7.59 -2.22 0.39
N GLU A 23 8.83 -1.82 0.63
CA GLU A 23 9.67 -2.36 1.71
C GLU A 23 9.00 -2.16 3.08
N ARG A 24 8.46 -0.98 3.34
CA ARG A 24 7.75 -0.68 4.59
C ARG A 24 6.47 -1.51 4.74
N LEU A 25 5.71 -1.71 3.67
CA LEU A 25 4.52 -2.57 3.66
C LEU A 25 4.90 -4.01 4.01
N PHE A 26 5.89 -4.59 3.32
CA PHE A 26 6.30 -5.98 3.55
C PHE A 26 6.93 -6.19 4.92
N ARG A 27 7.69 -5.21 5.43
CA ARG A 27 8.21 -5.25 6.79
C ARG A 27 7.06 -5.37 7.79
N SER A 28 6.08 -4.48 7.69
CA SER A 28 4.93 -4.43 8.61
C SER A 28 4.11 -5.72 8.56
N LEU A 29 3.82 -6.23 7.35
CA LEU A 29 3.11 -7.51 7.16
C LEU A 29 3.81 -8.66 7.89
N LYS A 30 5.14 -8.76 7.71
CA LYS A 30 5.95 -9.83 8.30
C LYS A 30 6.02 -9.74 9.82
N THR A 31 6.03 -8.54 10.39
CA THR A 31 6.18 -8.35 11.84
C THR A 31 4.86 -8.34 12.59
N GLU A 32 3.80 -7.82 11.97
CA GLU A 32 2.51 -7.56 12.65
C GLU A 32 1.49 -8.69 12.40
N TRP A 33 1.57 -9.40 11.28
CA TRP A 33 0.49 -10.32 10.85
C TRP A 33 0.94 -11.74 10.52
N MET A 34 2.16 -11.91 10.00
CA MET A 34 2.65 -13.24 9.64
C MET A 34 3.00 -14.07 10.88
N PRO A 35 2.49 -15.31 11.00
CA PRO A 35 2.91 -16.23 12.05
C PRO A 35 4.39 -16.57 11.94
N THR A 36 5.07 -16.70 13.08
CA THR A 36 6.51 -17.06 13.14
C THR A 36 6.79 -18.45 12.57
N THR A 37 5.83 -19.37 12.68
CA THR A 37 5.91 -20.72 12.10
C THR A 37 5.50 -20.78 10.63
N GLY A 38 5.08 -19.66 10.04
CA GLY A 38 4.50 -19.61 8.69
C GLY A 38 3.07 -20.16 8.62
N TYR A 39 2.56 -20.23 7.39
CA TYR A 39 1.21 -20.74 7.07
C TYR A 39 1.26 -22.23 6.70
N ARG A 40 0.19 -22.96 7.00
CA ARG A 40 0.07 -24.39 6.71
C ARG A 40 -0.29 -24.67 5.25
N SER A 41 -0.91 -23.70 4.59
CA SER A 41 -1.27 -23.80 3.17
C SER A 41 -1.22 -22.46 2.45
N VAL A 42 -1.13 -22.52 1.13
CA VAL A 42 -1.22 -21.32 0.26
C VAL A 42 -2.58 -20.64 0.41
N ASN A 43 -3.66 -21.39 0.61
CA ASN A 43 -5.00 -20.82 0.77
C ASN A 43 -5.12 -20.04 2.08
N GLU A 44 -4.61 -20.59 3.18
CA GLU A 44 -4.52 -19.89 4.46
C GLU A 44 -3.69 -18.61 4.33
N ALA A 45 -2.52 -18.69 3.69
CA ALA A 45 -1.68 -17.53 3.45
C ALA A 45 -2.39 -16.45 2.64
N LYS A 46 -3.11 -16.83 1.57
CA LYS A 46 -3.89 -15.90 0.75
C LYS A 46 -4.97 -15.20 1.56
N GLN A 47 -5.73 -15.95 2.36
CA GLN A 47 -6.77 -15.39 3.21
C GLN A 47 -6.17 -14.41 4.22
N ALA A 48 -5.17 -14.84 5.00
CA ALA A 48 -4.53 -14.01 6.01
C ALA A 48 -3.90 -12.73 5.43
N ILE A 49 -3.24 -12.83 4.27
CA ILE A 49 -2.64 -11.66 3.59
C ILE A 49 -3.75 -10.73 3.07
N THR A 50 -4.86 -11.27 2.58
CA THR A 50 -6.00 -10.46 2.12
C THR A 50 -6.65 -9.71 3.28
N ASP A 51 -6.85 -10.40 4.41
CA ASP A 51 -7.38 -9.81 5.63
C ASP A 51 -6.47 -8.69 6.15
N TYR A 52 -5.16 -8.91 6.12
CA TYR A 52 -4.19 -7.87 6.44
C TYR A 52 -4.30 -6.68 5.49
N LEU A 53 -4.22 -6.90 4.18
CA LEU A 53 -4.14 -5.79 3.21
C LEU A 53 -5.45 -5.00 3.15
N VAL A 54 -6.57 -5.69 2.95
CA VAL A 54 -7.86 -5.06 2.71
C VAL A 54 -8.55 -4.69 4.02
N GLY A 55 -8.51 -5.57 5.02
CA GLY A 55 -9.21 -5.39 6.27
C GLY A 55 -8.47 -4.47 7.24
N TYR A 56 -7.16 -4.65 7.42
CA TYR A 56 -6.41 -3.92 8.44
C TYR A 56 -5.58 -2.76 7.86
N TYR A 57 -4.64 -3.05 6.99
CA TYR A 57 -3.64 -2.10 6.49
C TYR A 57 -4.29 -0.89 5.82
N SER A 58 -5.20 -1.12 4.87
CA SER A 58 -5.81 -0.02 4.11
C SER A 58 -6.90 0.72 4.86
N GLN A 59 -7.63 0.06 5.77
CA GLN A 59 -8.84 0.62 6.41
C GLN A 59 -8.65 1.07 7.86
N VAL A 60 -7.67 0.54 8.59
CA VAL A 60 -7.59 0.71 10.05
C VAL A 60 -6.20 1.18 10.49
N ARG A 61 -5.13 0.72 9.83
CA ARG A 61 -3.76 1.00 10.27
C ARG A 61 -3.41 2.48 10.11
N PRO A 62 -3.01 3.20 11.18
CA PRO A 62 -2.58 4.58 11.07
C PRO A 62 -1.15 4.68 10.52
N HIS A 63 -0.88 5.66 9.67
CA HIS A 63 0.44 5.89 9.08
C HIS A 63 1.00 7.26 9.50
N SER A 64 2.17 7.28 10.14
CA SER A 64 2.83 8.53 10.56
C SER A 64 3.14 9.47 9.40
N TYR A 65 3.47 8.92 8.23
CA TYR A 65 3.67 9.70 7.00
C TYR A 65 2.39 10.41 6.54
N ASN A 66 1.22 9.82 6.79
CA ASN A 66 -0.09 10.39 6.44
C ASN A 66 -0.70 11.21 7.60
N GLY A 67 0.11 11.66 8.57
CA GLY A 67 -0.40 12.37 9.75
C GLY A 67 -1.29 11.53 10.67
N GLY A 68 -1.11 10.20 10.65
CA GLY A 68 -1.92 9.26 11.44
C GLY A 68 -3.15 8.72 10.71
N LEU A 69 -3.46 9.21 9.51
CA LEU A 69 -4.56 8.70 8.71
C LEU A 69 -4.26 7.32 8.13
N THR A 70 -5.33 6.58 7.85
CA THR A 70 -5.25 5.32 7.12
C THR A 70 -4.93 5.57 5.64
N PRO A 71 -4.40 4.58 4.90
CA PRO A 71 -4.15 4.72 3.47
C PRO A 71 -5.39 5.12 2.68
N ASN A 72 -6.55 4.50 2.95
CA ASN A 72 -7.79 4.82 2.25
C ASN A 72 -8.28 6.24 2.56
N GLU A 73 -8.16 6.72 3.80
CA GLU A 73 -8.53 8.09 4.14
C GLU A 73 -7.60 9.10 3.49
N SER A 74 -6.29 8.85 3.53
CA SER A 74 -5.30 9.70 2.88
C SER A 74 -5.54 9.80 1.37
N GLU A 75 -5.84 8.68 0.71
CA GLU A 75 -6.16 8.66 -0.72
C GLU A 75 -7.49 9.39 -1.00
N ARG A 76 -8.52 9.17 -0.17
CA ARG A 76 -9.80 9.88 -0.28
C ARG A 76 -9.63 11.40 -0.19
N LEU A 77 -8.87 11.88 0.79
CA LEU A 77 -8.62 13.32 0.96
C LEU A 77 -7.83 13.89 -0.21
N PHE A 78 -6.81 13.18 -0.67
CA PHE A 78 -6.05 13.56 -1.86
C PHE A 78 -6.96 13.79 -3.08
N TRP A 79 -7.89 12.87 -3.34
CA TRP A 79 -8.81 13.02 -4.47
C TRP A 79 -9.85 14.12 -4.30
N LEU A 80 -10.28 14.41 -3.06
CA LEU A 80 -11.18 15.53 -2.79
C LEU A 80 -10.48 16.86 -3.04
N GLU A 81 -9.26 17.03 -2.54
CA GLU A 81 -8.45 18.25 -2.73
C GLU A 81 -7.99 18.42 -4.18
N HIS A 82 -7.54 17.34 -4.83
CA HIS A 82 -7.15 17.41 -6.24
C HIS A 82 -8.33 17.84 -7.15
N LYS A 83 -9.56 17.43 -6.82
CA LYS A 83 -10.76 17.86 -7.56
C LYS A 83 -11.11 19.32 -7.32
N THR A 84 -10.85 19.87 -6.13
CA THR A 84 -11.11 21.28 -5.87
C THR A 84 -10.14 22.19 -6.63
N VAL A 85 -8.86 21.80 -6.75
CA VAL A 85 -7.88 22.58 -7.51
C VAL A 85 -8.03 22.46 -9.03
N ALA A 86 -8.55 21.33 -9.53
CA ALA A 86 -8.79 21.14 -10.97
C ALA A 86 -10.11 21.75 -11.45
N ASN A 87 -11.05 22.06 -10.54
CA ASN A 87 -12.24 22.84 -10.84
C ASN A 87 -11.90 24.33 -10.90
N PHE A 88 -11.23 24.76 -11.98
CA PHE A 88 -11.20 26.18 -12.33
C PHE A 88 -12.60 26.59 -12.82
N SER A 89 -13.14 27.64 -12.20
CA SER A 89 -14.37 28.33 -12.64
C SER A 89 -14.16 29.03 -13.98
#